data_AF-A0A1F9MPW2-F1
#
_entry.id   AF-A0A1F9MPW2-F1
#
_cell.length_a   1.000
_cell.length_b   1.000
_cell.length_c   1.000
_cell.angle_alpha   90.00
_cell.angle_beta   90.00
_cell.angle_gamma   90.00
#
_symmetry.space_group_name_H-M   'P 1'
#
loop_
_entity.id
_entity.type
_entity.pdbx_description
1 polymer ?
#
loop_
_entity_poly.entity_id
_entity_poly.type
_entity_poly.pdbx_seq_one_letter_code
_entity_poly.pdbx_strand_id
1 'polypeptide(L)'
;MELLQIKVINRQPGDGSFVLDHSPQGAKLETPLTFAPGDAVEFSYLQPGEEQEIHHWGQVIWVLPAPDKPGRFLVGVEFFLH
;
A
#
# COMPACT_ATOMS: atom_id res chain seq x y z
N MET A 1 -4.63 -14.19 -8.40
CA MET A 1 -3.78 -13.27 -7.62
C MET A 1 -4.40 -13.15 -6.25
N GLU A 2 -3.69 -13.59 -5.21
CA GLU A 2 -4.12 -13.34 -3.83
C GLU A 2 -3.83 -11.88 -3.49
N LEU A 3 -4.81 -11.18 -2.93
CA LEU A 3 -4.65 -9.80 -2.49
C LEU A 3 -3.95 -9.83 -1.13
N LEU A 4 -2.81 -9.14 -1.03
CA LEU A 4 -2.10 -9.02 0.24
C LEU A 4 -2.75 -7.89 1.04
N GLN A 5 -3.46 -8.24 2.11
CA GLN A 5 -4.07 -7.25 2.98
C GLN A 5 -3.00 -6.51 3.77
N ILE A 6 -3.08 -5.18 3.74
CA ILE A 6 -2.25 -4.32 4.58
C ILE A 6 -2.77 -4.41 6.01
N LYS A 7 -1.87 -4.70 6.96
CA LYS A 7 -2.20 -4.74 8.39
C LYS A 7 -2.15 -3.37 9.02
N VAL A 8 -1.09 -2.62 8.73
CA VAL A 8 -0.88 -1.27 9.25
C VAL A 8 -0.47 -0.36 8.11
N ILE A 9 -1.00 0.86 8.08
CA ILE A 9 -0.59 1.93 7.18
C ILE A 9 -0.56 3.26 7.94
N ASN A 10 0.58 3.96 7.90
CA ASN A 10 0.82 5.19 8.65
C ASN A 10 0.39 5.11 10.12
N ARG A 11 0.74 3.99 10.78
CA ARG A 11 0.42 3.66 12.18
C ARG A 11 -1.07 3.50 12.50
N GLN A 12 -1.90 3.32 11.48
CA GLN A 12 -3.33 3.03 11.61
C GLN A 12 -3.64 1.62 11.07
N PRO A 13 -4.73 0.98 11.51
CA PRO A 13 -5.18 -0.28 10.92
C PRO A 13 -5.37 -0.14 9.40
N GLY A 14 -4.83 -1.09 8.64
CA GLY A 14 -4.90 -1.13 7.18
C GLY A 14 -6.22 -1.69 6.64
N ASP A 15 -7.31 -1.60 7.41
CA ASP A 15 -8.60 -2.21 7.07
C ASP A 15 -9.07 -1.78 5.67
N GLY A 16 -9.39 -2.78 4.85
CA GLY A 16 -9.78 -2.56 3.47
C GLY A 16 -8.67 -1.96 2.60
N SER A 17 -7.40 -2.01 2.99
CA SER A 17 -6.25 -1.63 2.16
C SER A 17 -5.47 -2.86 1.72
N PHE A 18 -5.00 -2.87 0.48
CA PHE A 18 -4.36 -4.03 -0.14
C PHE A 18 -3.14 -3.65 -0.96
N VAL A 19 -2.13 -4.50 -0.99
CA VAL A 19 -1.06 -4.46 -2.00
C VAL A 19 -1.56 -5.21 -3.23
N LEU A 20 -1.65 -4.50 -4.35
CA LEU A 20 -2.05 -5.06 -5.65
C LEU A 20 -0.86 -5.54 -6.46
N ASP A 21 0.28 -4.87 -6.33
CA ASP A 21 1.53 -5.21 -6.98
C ASP A 21 2.71 -4.75 -6.12
N HIS A 22 3.82 -5.47 -6.18
CA HIS A 22 5.03 -5.16 -5.42
C HIS A 22 6.27 -5.47 -6.26
N SER A 23 7.28 -4.63 -6.10
CA SER A 23 8.61 -4.80 -6.67
C SER A 23 9.66 -4.28 -5.68
N PRO A 24 10.96 -4.53 -5.91
CA PRO A 24 12.00 -3.94 -5.08
C PRO A 24 12.01 -2.40 -5.06
N GLN A 25 11.42 -1.75 -6.07
CA GLN A 25 11.41 -0.28 -6.20
C GLN A 25 10.18 0.37 -5.58
N GLY A 26 9.12 -0.39 -5.32
CA GLY A 26 7.85 0.18 -4.90
C GLY A 26 6.69 -0.77 -4.93
N ALA A 27 5.51 -0.26 -4.59
CA ALA A 27 4.27 -1.00 -4.55
C ALA A 27 3.10 -0.20 -5.13
N LYS A 28 2.11 -0.94 -5.63
CA LYS A 28 0.79 -0.42 -5.94
C LYS A 28 -0.17 -0.85 -4.84
N LEU A 29 -0.80 0.13 -4.20
CA LEU A 29 -1.80 -0.10 -3.15
C LEU A 29 -3.20 0.22 -3.67
N GLU A 30 -4.20 -0.43 -3.09
CA GLU A 30 -5.61 -0.04 -3.16
C GLU A 30 -6.12 0.24 -1.75
N THR A 31 -6.68 1.42 -1.50
CA THR A 31 -7.06 1.83 -0.15
C THR A 31 -8.21 2.84 -0.17
N PRO A 32 -9.08 2.88 0.87
CA PRO A 32 -10.03 3.97 1.06
C PRO A 32 -9.37 5.26 1.59
N LEU A 33 -8.11 5.19 2.04
CA LEU A 33 -7.39 6.33 2.59
C LEU A 33 -7.00 7.32 1.49
N THR A 34 -7.02 8.59 1.84
CA THR A 34 -6.61 9.67 0.95
C THR A 34 -5.14 10.00 1.17
N PHE A 35 -4.41 10.10 0.08
CA PHE A 35 -3.01 10.51 0.03
C PHE A 35 -2.82 11.60 -1.04
N ALA A 36 -1.75 12.36 -0.92
CA ALA A 36 -1.24 13.24 -1.95
C ALA A 36 0.12 12.76 -2.47
N PRO A 37 0.45 12.97 -3.76
CA PRO A 37 1.82 12.80 -4.24
C PRO A 37 2.80 13.60 -3.37
N GLY A 38 3.86 12.94 -2.92
CA GLY A 38 4.85 13.48 -2.01
C GLY A 38 4.69 13.02 -0.55
N ASP A 39 3.52 12.49 -0.16
CA ASP A 39 3.30 12.00 1.19
C ASP A 39 4.20 10.80 1.52
N ALA A 40 4.74 10.76 2.74
CA ALA A 40 5.41 9.57 3.24
C ALA A 40 4.39 8.48 3.58
N VAL A 41 4.73 7.24 3.24
CA VAL A 41 3.93 6.05 3.53
C VAL A 41 4.79 5.00 4.21
N GLU A 42 4.31 4.56 5.36
CA GLU A 42 4.75 3.36 6.07
C GLU A 42 3.62 2.35 5.99
N PHE A 43 3.89 1.13 5.55
CA PHE A 43 2.88 0.07 5.61
C PHE A 43 3.48 -1.31 5.80
N SER A 44 2.63 -2.24 6.23
CA SER A 44 3.03 -3.62 6.45
C SER A 44 1.96 -4.61 6.07
N TYR A 45 2.38 -5.82 5.68
CA TYR A 45 1.47 -6.92 5.31
C TYR A 45 2.11 -8.27 5.65
N LEU A 46 1.27 -9.31 5.71
CA LEU A 46 1.71 -10.69 5.88
C LEU A 46 1.50 -11.45 4.56
N GLN A 47 2.51 -12.17 4.09
CA GLN A 47 2.33 -13.07 2.94
C GLN A 47 1.62 -14.37 3.38
N PRO A 48 0.78 -14.96 2.52
CA PRO A 48 0.16 -16.25 2.81
C PRO A 48 1.21 -17.33 3.12
N GLY A 49 1.10 -17.94 4.30
CA GLY A 49 2.04 -18.98 4.75
C GLY A 49 3.29 -18.47 5.48
N GLU A 50 3.52 -17.16 5.49
CA GLU A 50 4.60 -16.54 6.27
C GLU A 50 4.12 -16.15 7.67
N GLU A 51 5.00 -16.29 8.67
CA GLU A 51 4.75 -15.80 10.03
C GLU A 51 5.29 -14.38 10.24
N GLN A 52 6.20 -13.94 9.38
CA GLN A 52 6.88 -12.65 9.51
C GLN A 52 6.18 -11.56 8.70
N GLU A 53 5.84 -10.47 9.40
CA GLU A 53 5.29 -9.28 8.79
C GLU A 53 6.37 -8.52 8.00
N ILE A 54 6.04 -8.15 6.77
CA ILE A 54 6.91 -7.38 5.88
C ILE A 54 6.56 -5.91 6.04
N HIS A 55 7.57 -5.09 6.30
CA HIS A 55 7.44 -3.64 6.48
C HIS A 55 8.10 -2.88 5.34
N HIS A 56 7.42 -1.86 4.83
CA HIS A 56 7.90 -0.98 3.77
C HIS A 56 7.75 0.49 4.15
N TRP A 57 8.70 1.29 3.69
CA TRP A 57 8.69 2.75 3.79
C TRP A 57 8.96 3.37 2.43
N GLY A 58 8.22 4.42 2.10
CA GLY A 58 8.35 5.08 0.82
C GLY A 58 7.58 6.40 0.73
N GLN A 59 7.45 6.88 -0.49
CA GLN A 59 6.74 8.10 -0.83
C GLN A 59 5.67 7.84 -1.90
N VAL A 60 4.53 8.51 -1.78
CA VAL A 60 3.49 8.47 -2.82
C VAL A 60 3.98 9.20 -4.06
N ILE A 61 4.01 8.53 -5.20
CA ILE A 61 4.38 9.11 -6.49
C ILE A 61 3.17 9.43 -7.37
N TRP A 62 2.05 8.74 -7.17
CA TRP A 62 0.79 9.02 -7.86
C TRP A 62 -0.41 8.48 -7.09
N VAL A 63 -1.58 9.08 -7.32
CA VAL A 63 -2.87 8.66 -6.77
C VAL A 63 -3.92 8.73 -7.89
N LEU A 64 -4.70 7.66 -8.05
CA LEU A 64 -5.79 7.59 -9.03
C LEU A 64 -7.05 7.04 -8.34
N PRO A 65 -8.26 7.47 -8.73
CA PRO A 65 -9.48 6.80 -8.28
C PRO A 65 -9.50 5.35 -8.80
N ALA A 66 -9.99 4.41 -7.99
CA ALA A 66 -10.20 3.04 -8.43
C ALA A 66 -11.42 3.00 -9.39
N PRO A 67 -11.26 2.53 -10.64
CA PRO A 67 -12.27 2.69 -11.69
C PRO A 67 -13.62 2.01 -11.35
N ASP A 68 -13.56 0.86 -10.68
CA ASP A 68 -14.76 0.04 -10.37
C ASP A 68 -15.17 0.09 -8.90
N LYS A 69 -14.53 0.94 -8.09
CA LYS A 69 -14.76 0.97 -6.63
C LYS A 69 -14.81 2.41 -6.10
N PRO A 70 -16.01 3.03 -6.08
CA PRO A 70 -16.20 4.39 -5.56
C PRO A 70 -15.66 4.53 -4.13
N GLY A 71 -15.00 5.66 -3.85
CA GLY A 71 -14.40 5.94 -2.55
C GLY A 71 -13.11 5.18 -2.25
N ARG A 72 -12.51 4.51 -3.25
CA ARG A 72 -11.20 3.86 -3.15
C ARG A 72 -10.22 4.46 -4.14
N PHE A 73 -8.95 4.42 -3.77
CA PHE A 73 -7.85 4.97 -4.54
C PHE A 73 -6.82 3.89 -4.82
N LEU A 74 -6.24 3.95 -6.01
CA LEU A 74 -4.99 3.31 -6.36
C LEU A 74 -3.86 4.28 -6.01
N VAL A 75 -2.87 3.80 -5.27
CA VAL A 75 -1.74 4.60 -4.80
C VAL A 75 -0.45 3.93 -5.26
N GLY A 76 0.38 4.69 -5.97
CA GLY A 76 1.74 4.28 -6.29
C GLY A 76 2.69 4.76 -5.21
N VAL A 77 3.46 3.83 -4.64
CA VAL A 77 4.48 4.12 -3.63
C VAL A 77 5.84 3.73 -4.21
N GLU A 78 6.78 4.65 -4.19
CA GLU A 78 8.21 4.39 -4.44
C GLU A 78 8.90 4.18 -3.10
N PHE A 79 9.66 3.10 -2.95
CA PHE A 79 10.35 2.79 -1.70
C PHE A 79 11.60 3.64 -1.51
N PHE A 80 11.86 4.03 -0.26
CA PHE A 80 13.15 4.62 0.08
C PHE A 80 14.19 3.50 0.03
N LEU A 81 15.04 3.52 -1.00
CA LEU A 81 16.20 2.64 -1.07
C LEU A 81 17.14 2.97 0.11
N HIS A 82 17.49 1.94 0.88
CA HIS A 82 18.66 1.97 1.74
C HIS A 82 19.90 1.56 0.96
#